data_AF-A0A924F9R3-F1
#
_entry.id   AF-A0A924F9R3-F1
#
_cell.length_a   1.000
_cell.length_b   1.000
_cell.length_c   1.000
_cell.angle_alpha   90.00
_cell.angle_beta   90.00
_cell.angle_gamma   90.00
#
_symmetry.space_group_name_H-M   'P 1'
#
loop_
_entity.id
_entity.type
_entity.pdbx_description
1 polymer ?
#
loop_
_entity_poly.entity_id
_entity_poly.type
_entity_poly.pdbx_seq_one_letter_code
_entity_poly.pdbx_strand_id
1 'polypeptide(L)'
;MAKSKKKSGNSIAAEAKLQSIRHQKRFRERIEELCNLLAGPEYFKLLPQGAMESMYANRYPVLKAKPAAGANMKKSKVIQFNKLMNSLMENQYLPIDNGNKVALGWYLSEGLVLINFIYIYVTHYPVASKKLKEGFQDYFPESEGQILLENIVDELMTDTCVLLSDFNKSIYKADVMNIACFDMSTTQNDILIREFKPEQVNIQIEGKYHSTIRLGWISPEFEWVWSRVKPSALGFPSGSVEIPLEIYIQLHALNKLKERIDISPGIMHSIAFLLFFQDEIPHHYANGKSLVEYRVSNEKVGYFVVTMNDAKLVIRTFLFLTNDGTPEGKNLRRLAEIERADKEHLMIDKLSTFNAYHFDRNEKMSKLFNEAGCGSLLKLGHLQEFSLNDVKDKDSESIEQYLADASFFRNEHLFEG
;
A
#
# COMPACT_ATOMS: atom_id res chain seq x y z
N MET A 1 -24.04 12.91 -43.91
CA MET A 1 -25.00 13.34 -42.88
C MET A 1 -25.91 12.16 -42.52
N ALA A 2 -25.63 11.45 -41.44
CA ALA A 2 -26.45 10.33 -40.99
C ALA A 2 -27.42 10.81 -39.90
N LYS A 3 -28.73 10.77 -40.18
CA LYS A 3 -29.80 11.11 -39.22
C LYS A 3 -29.87 10.03 -38.14
N SER A 4 -29.46 10.35 -36.91
CA SER A 4 -29.72 9.48 -35.75
C SER A 4 -31.23 9.43 -35.49
N LYS A 5 -31.86 8.27 -35.66
CA LYS A 5 -33.26 8.04 -35.27
C LYS A 5 -33.41 8.26 -33.76
N LYS A 6 -34.14 9.31 -33.37
CA LYS A 6 -34.61 9.52 -31.99
C LYS A 6 -35.49 8.32 -31.60
N LYS A 7 -35.03 7.46 -30.68
CA LYS A 7 -35.88 6.45 -30.02
C LYS A 7 -37.05 7.17 -29.33
N SER A 8 -38.28 6.68 -29.51
CA SER A 8 -39.48 7.26 -28.92
C SER A 8 -39.51 7.07 -27.39
N GLY A 9 -40.05 8.04 -26.65
CA GLY A 9 -40.07 8.03 -25.17
C GLY A 9 -40.73 6.78 -24.55
N ASN A 10 -41.70 6.17 -25.24
CA ASN A 10 -42.35 4.93 -24.77
C ASN A 10 -41.42 3.71 -24.82
N SER A 11 -40.48 3.64 -25.79
CA SER A 11 -39.49 2.57 -25.85
C SER A 11 -38.48 2.67 -24.70
N ILE A 12 -38.14 3.90 -24.28
CA ILE A 12 -37.20 4.16 -23.19
C ILE A 12 -37.84 3.82 -21.83
N ALA A 13 -39.12 4.15 -21.64
CA ALA A 13 -39.86 3.84 -20.42
C ALA A 13 -40.09 2.32 -20.21
N ALA A 14 -40.42 1.59 -21.29
CA ALA A 14 -40.56 0.14 -21.24
C ALA A 14 -39.22 -0.57 -20.95
N GLU A 15 -38.13 -0.09 -21.53
CA GLU A 15 -36.76 -0.59 -21.31
C GLU A 15 -36.30 -0.33 -19.87
N ALA A 16 -36.58 0.86 -19.31
CA ALA A 16 -36.29 1.20 -17.91
C ALA A 16 -37.09 0.34 -16.91
N LYS A 17 -38.37 0.08 -17.19
CA LYS A 17 -39.22 -0.79 -16.36
C LYS A 17 -38.70 -2.24 -16.37
N LEU A 18 -38.31 -2.75 -17.54
CA LEU A 18 -37.72 -4.09 -17.66
C LEU A 18 -36.38 -4.20 -16.93
N GLN A 19 -35.54 -3.17 -17.00
CA GLN A 19 -34.31 -3.10 -16.22
C GLN A 19 -34.59 -3.12 -14.71
N SER A 20 -35.54 -2.31 -14.24
CA SER A 20 -35.93 -2.28 -12.81
C SER A 20 -36.37 -3.66 -12.30
N ILE A 21 -37.20 -4.39 -13.06
CA ILE A 21 -37.63 -5.75 -12.71
C ILE A 21 -36.44 -6.70 -12.63
N ARG A 22 -35.51 -6.64 -13.59
CA ARG A 22 -34.28 -7.47 -13.58
C ARG A 22 -33.40 -7.15 -12.37
N HIS A 23 -33.27 -5.87 -12.01
CA HIS A 23 -32.51 -5.45 -10.85
C HIS A 23 -33.15 -5.94 -9.54
N GLN A 24 -34.47 -5.83 -9.39
CA GLN A 24 -35.19 -6.36 -8.23
C GLN A 24 -35.04 -7.87 -8.10
N LYS A 25 -35.16 -8.60 -9.21
CA LYS A 25 -34.99 -10.06 -9.23
C LYS A 25 -33.58 -10.44 -8.76
N ARG A 26 -32.55 -9.82 -9.35
CA ARG A 26 -31.14 -10.07 -8.97
C ARG A 26 -30.86 -9.72 -7.52
N PHE A 27 -31.42 -8.61 -7.03
CA PHE A 27 -31.30 -8.23 -5.63
C PHE A 27 -31.89 -9.29 -4.71
N ARG A 28 -33.09 -9.79 -5.02
CA ARG A 28 -33.72 -10.87 -4.25
C ARG A 28 -32.89 -12.16 -4.26
N GLU A 29 -32.44 -12.59 -5.44
CA GLU A 29 -31.59 -13.78 -5.58
C GLU A 29 -30.31 -13.64 -4.73
N ARG A 30 -29.67 -12.46 -4.71
CA ARG A 30 -28.50 -12.18 -3.88
C ARG A 30 -28.78 -12.20 -2.38
N ILE A 31 -29.89 -11.62 -1.94
CA ILE A 31 -30.25 -11.63 -0.51
C ILE A 31 -30.52 -13.06 -0.04
N GLU A 32 -31.20 -13.87 -0.85
CA GLU A 32 -31.43 -15.29 -0.56
C GLU A 32 -30.10 -16.06 -0.47
N GLU A 33 -29.19 -15.85 -1.42
CA GLU A 33 -27.85 -16.44 -1.39
C GLU A 33 -27.05 -16.01 -0.15
N LEU A 34 -27.10 -14.73 0.23
CA LEU A 34 -26.45 -14.21 1.44
C LEU A 34 -27.03 -14.83 2.71
N CYS A 35 -28.36 -14.97 2.83
CA CYS A 35 -28.95 -15.69 3.97
C CYS A 35 -28.42 -17.13 4.07
N ASN A 36 -28.30 -17.81 2.93
CA ASN A 36 -27.82 -19.19 2.88
C ASN A 36 -26.35 -19.28 3.31
N LEU A 37 -25.50 -18.36 2.84
CA LEU A 37 -24.07 -18.34 3.16
C LEU A 37 -23.82 -17.99 4.64
N LEU A 38 -24.54 -17.00 5.17
CA LEU A 38 -24.31 -16.46 6.52
C LEU A 38 -24.94 -17.31 7.62
N ALA A 39 -26.18 -17.77 7.43
CA ALA A 39 -26.98 -18.38 8.49
C ALA A 39 -27.54 -19.77 8.13
N GLY A 40 -27.81 -20.03 6.85
CA GLY A 40 -28.30 -21.32 6.34
C GLY A 40 -29.58 -21.23 5.49
N PRO A 41 -29.94 -22.32 4.78
CA PRO A 41 -30.95 -22.31 3.71
C PRO A 41 -32.38 -21.98 4.17
N GLU A 42 -32.70 -22.12 5.45
CA GLU A 42 -34.03 -21.82 5.97
C GLU A 42 -34.23 -20.36 6.36
N TYR A 43 -33.15 -19.58 6.53
CA TYR A 43 -33.22 -18.26 7.14
C TYR A 43 -33.90 -17.22 6.25
N PHE A 44 -33.77 -17.34 4.93
CA PHE A 44 -34.46 -16.46 4.01
C PHE A 44 -35.98 -16.50 4.18
N LYS A 45 -36.54 -17.67 4.52
CA LYS A 45 -37.99 -17.86 4.74
C LYS A 45 -38.48 -17.27 6.06
N LEU A 46 -37.57 -16.92 6.97
CA LEU A 46 -37.90 -16.31 8.26
C LEU A 46 -38.04 -14.78 8.17
N LEU A 47 -37.65 -14.17 7.04
CA LEU A 47 -37.80 -12.73 6.85
C LEU A 47 -39.29 -12.35 6.85
N PRO A 48 -39.68 -11.24 7.51
CA PRO A 48 -41.06 -10.81 7.57
C PRO A 48 -41.59 -10.40 6.19
N GLN A 49 -42.92 -10.45 6.05
CA GLN A 49 -43.57 -9.96 4.84
C GLN A 49 -43.25 -8.48 4.62
N GLY A 50 -42.88 -8.09 3.39
CA GLY A 50 -42.46 -6.72 3.07
C GLY A 50 -40.96 -6.45 3.28
N ALA A 51 -40.20 -7.40 3.83
CA ALA A 51 -38.76 -7.23 4.07
C ALA A 51 -37.99 -6.92 2.79
N MET A 52 -38.29 -7.63 1.70
CA MET A 52 -37.60 -7.46 0.42
C MET A 52 -37.85 -6.10 -0.20
N GLU A 53 -39.09 -5.61 -0.17
CA GLU A 53 -39.47 -4.29 -0.65
C GLU A 53 -38.78 -3.20 0.18
N SER A 54 -38.77 -3.36 1.51
CA SER A 54 -38.09 -2.45 2.43
C SER A 54 -36.58 -2.39 2.19
N MET A 55 -35.91 -3.55 2.15
CA MET A 55 -34.47 -3.63 1.87
C MET A 55 -34.13 -3.07 0.49
N TYR A 56 -34.94 -3.35 -0.54
CA TYR A 56 -34.68 -2.81 -1.87
C TYR A 56 -34.86 -1.29 -1.93
N ALA A 57 -35.85 -0.74 -1.24
CA ALA A 57 -36.09 0.70 -1.16
C ALA A 57 -34.96 1.44 -0.43
N ASN A 58 -34.41 0.83 0.62
CA ASN A 58 -33.33 1.38 1.45
C ASN A 58 -31.94 0.87 1.09
N ARG A 59 -31.78 0.26 -0.09
CA ARG A 59 -30.50 -0.34 -0.49
C ARG A 59 -29.39 0.71 -0.58
N TYR A 60 -28.20 0.34 -0.12
CA TYR A 60 -27.04 1.21 -0.25
C TYR A 60 -26.66 1.42 -1.72
N PRO A 61 -26.23 2.64 -2.10
CA PRO A 61 -25.55 2.87 -3.37
C PRO A 61 -24.30 1.98 -3.48
N VAL A 62 -23.80 1.79 -4.70
CA VAL A 62 -22.49 1.15 -4.90
C VAL A 62 -21.42 2.00 -4.21
N LEU A 63 -20.56 1.35 -3.42
CA LEU A 63 -19.42 1.99 -2.76
C LEU A 63 -18.59 2.77 -3.78
N LYS A 64 -18.41 4.07 -3.53
CA LYS A 64 -17.65 4.94 -4.41
C LYS A 64 -16.84 5.95 -3.62
N ALA A 65 -15.64 6.21 -4.11
CA ALA A 65 -14.82 7.27 -3.59
C ALA A 65 -15.12 8.61 -4.29
N LYS A 66 -15.22 9.68 -3.51
CA LYS A 66 -15.53 11.05 -3.93
C LYS A 66 -14.58 12.03 -3.25
N PRO A 67 -14.32 13.22 -3.82
CA PRO A 67 -13.61 14.27 -3.11
C PRO A 67 -14.38 14.69 -1.85
N ALA A 68 -13.68 14.89 -0.73
CA ALA A 68 -14.27 15.54 0.44
C ALA A 68 -14.72 16.98 0.12
N ALA A 69 -15.64 17.52 0.92
CA ALA A 69 -16.08 18.90 0.77
C ALA A 69 -14.88 19.87 0.83
N GLY A 70 -14.79 20.78 -0.15
CA GLY A 70 -13.68 21.73 -0.26
C GLY A 70 -12.37 21.15 -0.84
N ALA A 71 -12.28 19.85 -1.10
CA ALA A 71 -11.09 19.26 -1.71
C ALA A 71 -11.01 19.62 -3.20
N ASN A 72 -9.90 20.26 -3.62
CA ASN A 72 -9.63 20.56 -5.03
C ASN A 72 -8.91 19.39 -5.72
N MET A 73 -9.58 18.24 -5.81
CA MET A 73 -9.03 17.03 -6.40
C MET A 73 -9.38 16.91 -7.90
N LYS A 74 -8.40 16.56 -8.73
CA LYS A 74 -8.63 16.32 -10.16
C LYS A 74 -9.54 15.09 -10.35
N LYS A 75 -10.54 15.20 -11.25
CA LYS A 75 -11.45 14.09 -11.60
C LYS A 75 -10.71 12.81 -12.02
N SER A 76 -9.60 12.93 -12.75
CA SER A 76 -8.77 11.79 -13.15
C SER A 76 -8.19 11.03 -11.94
N LYS A 77 -7.89 11.71 -10.84
CA LYS A 77 -7.42 11.08 -9.60
C LYS A 77 -8.51 10.31 -8.88
N VAL A 78 -9.72 10.85 -8.82
CA VAL A 78 -10.89 10.12 -8.29
C VAL A 78 -11.17 8.85 -9.10
N ILE A 79 -11.04 8.91 -10.43
CA ILE A 79 -11.19 7.74 -11.30
C ILE A 79 -10.08 6.71 -11.03
N GLN A 80 -8.82 7.14 -10.90
CA GLN A 80 -7.71 6.26 -10.55
C GLN A 80 -7.94 5.58 -9.20
N PHE A 81 -8.41 6.33 -8.19
CA PHE A 81 -8.75 5.80 -6.87
C PHE A 81 -9.80 4.70 -6.95
N ASN A 82 -10.97 4.99 -7.55
CA ASN A 82 -12.02 3.99 -7.67
C ASN A 82 -11.57 2.75 -8.47
N LYS A 83 -10.76 2.94 -9.53
CA LYS A 83 -10.23 1.80 -10.31
C LYS A 83 -9.33 0.91 -9.47
N LEU A 84 -8.39 1.50 -8.73
CA LEU A 84 -7.46 0.75 -7.88
C LEU A 84 -8.21 0.06 -6.73
N MET A 85 -9.07 0.80 -6.02
CA MET A 85 -9.92 0.28 -4.96
C MET A 85 -10.73 -0.94 -5.41
N ASN A 86 -11.43 -0.83 -6.55
CA ASN A 86 -12.21 -1.95 -7.09
C ASN A 86 -11.32 -3.15 -7.43
N SER A 87 -10.14 -2.92 -8.02
CA SER A 87 -9.19 -3.99 -8.33
C SER A 87 -8.68 -4.70 -7.08
N LEU A 88 -8.44 -3.97 -6.00
CA LEU A 88 -8.03 -4.55 -4.72
C LEU A 88 -9.19 -5.31 -4.06
N MET A 89 -10.43 -4.83 -4.21
CA MET A 89 -11.64 -5.51 -3.69
C MET A 89 -12.00 -6.81 -4.40
N GLU A 90 -11.69 -6.95 -5.70
CA GLU A 90 -12.14 -8.08 -6.53
C GLU A 90 -11.70 -9.46 -5.99
N ASN A 91 -10.58 -9.51 -5.28
CA ASN A 91 -10.02 -10.74 -4.71
C ASN A 91 -10.24 -10.88 -3.20
N GLN A 92 -11.04 -9.99 -2.60
CA GLN A 92 -11.27 -9.98 -1.16
C GLN A 92 -12.58 -10.67 -0.79
N TYR A 93 -12.52 -11.50 0.24
CA TYR A 93 -13.65 -12.27 0.74
C TYR A 93 -13.74 -12.14 2.26
N LEU A 94 -14.96 -11.96 2.77
CA LEU A 94 -15.25 -12.06 4.19
C LEU A 94 -15.36 -13.56 4.54
N PRO A 95 -14.51 -14.08 5.45
CA PRO A 95 -14.65 -15.44 5.95
C PRO A 95 -15.87 -15.54 6.87
N ILE A 96 -16.60 -16.64 6.75
CA ILE A 96 -17.79 -16.96 7.54
C ILE A 96 -17.47 -18.19 8.40
N ASP A 97 -17.92 -18.22 9.65
CA ASP A 97 -17.55 -19.27 10.64
C ASP A 97 -17.88 -20.70 10.20
N ASN A 98 -18.87 -20.86 9.34
CA ASN A 98 -19.26 -22.15 8.75
C ASN A 98 -18.35 -22.61 7.59
N GLY A 99 -17.25 -21.90 7.32
CA GLY A 99 -16.31 -22.17 6.24
C GLY A 99 -16.68 -21.54 4.89
N ASN A 100 -17.83 -20.88 4.79
CA ASN A 100 -18.21 -20.13 3.60
C ASN A 100 -17.39 -18.84 3.46
N LYS A 101 -17.45 -18.26 2.26
CA LYS A 101 -16.81 -16.98 1.94
C LYS A 101 -17.78 -16.11 1.15
N VAL A 102 -17.85 -14.83 1.50
CA VAL A 102 -18.67 -13.85 0.78
C VAL A 102 -17.77 -12.83 0.11
N ALA A 103 -17.95 -12.58 -1.18
CA ALA A 103 -17.19 -11.54 -1.88
C ALA A 103 -17.41 -10.17 -1.21
N LEU A 104 -16.34 -9.45 -0.88
CA LEU A 104 -16.41 -8.21 -0.11
C LEU A 104 -17.34 -7.18 -0.76
N GLY A 105 -17.29 -7.03 -2.09
CA GLY A 105 -18.17 -6.10 -2.81
C GLY A 105 -19.67 -6.42 -2.69
N TRP A 106 -20.05 -7.70 -2.57
CA TRP A 106 -21.44 -8.09 -2.33
C TRP A 106 -21.84 -7.80 -0.89
N TYR A 107 -20.93 -8.05 0.04
CA TYR A 107 -21.18 -7.76 1.45
C TYR A 107 -21.38 -6.25 1.67
N LEU A 108 -20.49 -5.40 1.16
CA LEU A 108 -20.55 -3.94 1.30
C LEU A 108 -21.74 -3.26 0.57
N SER A 109 -22.57 -4.04 -0.13
CA SER A 109 -23.79 -3.57 -0.75
C SER A 109 -25.01 -4.34 -0.22
N GLU A 110 -25.34 -5.50 -0.77
CA GLU A 110 -26.51 -6.27 -0.35
C GLU A 110 -26.38 -6.91 1.04
N GLY A 111 -25.16 -7.31 1.44
CA GLY A 111 -24.90 -7.90 2.76
C GLY A 111 -25.19 -6.94 3.91
N LEU A 112 -24.65 -5.73 3.86
CA LEU A 112 -24.88 -4.71 4.88
C LEU A 112 -26.36 -4.33 4.98
N VAL A 113 -27.08 -4.24 3.85
CA VAL A 113 -28.54 -3.97 3.87
C VAL A 113 -29.27 -5.09 4.61
N LEU A 114 -28.92 -6.35 4.35
CA LEU A 114 -29.50 -7.52 5.00
C LEU A 114 -29.22 -7.51 6.51
N ILE A 115 -27.96 -7.37 6.91
CA ILE A 115 -27.54 -7.37 8.31
C ILE A 115 -28.19 -6.22 9.07
N ASN A 116 -28.16 -5.01 8.53
CA ASN A 116 -28.72 -3.83 9.18
C ASN A 116 -30.25 -3.94 9.32
N PHE A 117 -30.93 -4.46 8.30
CA PHE A 117 -32.36 -4.74 8.38
C PHE A 117 -32.69 -5.76 9.48
N ILE A 118 -31.97 -6.88 9.53
CA ILE A 118 -32.20 -7.93 10.53
C ILE A 118 -31.90 -7.40 11.92
N TYR A 119 -30.79 -6.68 12.12
CA TYR A 119 -30.42 -6.09 13.41
C TYR A 119 -31.51 -5.16 13.94
N ILE A 120 -32.02 -4.24 13.11
CA ILE A 120 -33.12 -3.36 13.48
C ILE A 120 -34.37 -4.18 13.82
N TYR A 121 -34.72 -5.15 12.98
CA TYR A 121 -35.89 -5.99 13.20
C TYR A 121 -35.83 -6.79 14.50
N VAL A 122 -34.70 -7.46 14.79
CA VAL A 122 -34.55 -8.26 16.01
C VAL A 122 -34.52 -7.42 17.28
N THR A 123 -34.05 -6.18 17.18
CA THR A 123 -34.05 -5.23 18.29
C THR A 123 -35.47 -4.79 18.66
N HIS A 124 -36.34 -4.58 17.65
CA HIS A 124 -37.73 -4.18 17.87
C HIS A 124 -38.68 -5.35 18.17
N TYR A 125 -38.37 -6.56 17.70
CA TYR A 125 -39.24 -7.75 17.83
C TYR A 125 -38.53 -8.99 18.40
N PRO A 126 -37.84 -8.89 19.56
CA PRO A 126 -36.87 -9.89 20.03
C PRO A 126 -37.43 -11.31 20.22
N VAL A 127 -38.70 -11.42 20.63
CA VAL A 127 -39.35 -12.73 20.85
C VAL A 127 -39.70 -13.41 19.52
N ALA A 128 -40.26 -12.66 18.58
CA ALA A 128 -40.70 -13.18 17.28
C ALA A 128 -39.52 -13.49 16.35
N SER A 129 -38.37 -12.88 16.59
CA SER A 129 -37.19 -12.93 15.72
C SER A 129 -36.04 -13.75 16.31
N LYS A 130 -36.28 -14.57 17.35
CA LYS A 130 -35.23 -15.29 18.07
C LYS A 130 -34.30 -16.07 17.13
N LYS A 131 -34.89 -16.84 16.21
CA LYS A 131 -34.10 -17.65 15.26
C LYS A 131 -33.25 -16.76 14.33
N LEU A 132 -33.79 -15.63 13.84
CA LEU A 132 -33.00 -14.67 13.05
C LEU A 132 -31.82 -14.11 13.84
N LYS A 133 -32.00 -13.80 15.13
CA LYS A 133 -30.89 -13.36 15.99
C LYS A 133 -29.81 -14.44 16.10
N GLU A 134 -30.21 -15.69 16.38
CA GLU A 134 -29.27 -16.82 16.52
C GLU A 134 -28.39 -17.02 15.27
N GLY A 135 -28.94 -16.82 14.06
CA GLY A 135 -28.17 -17.02 12.82
C GLY A 135 -27.36 -15.83 12.31
N PHE A 136 -27.61 -14.61 12.81
CA PHE A 136 -26.97 -13.39 12.29
C PHE A 136 -26.21 -12.57 13.33
N GLN A 137 -26.29 -12.93 14.62
CA GLN A 137 -25.70 -12.14 15.71
C GLN A 137 -24.20 -11.90 15.56
N ASP A 138 -23.46 -12.82 14.94
CA ASP A 138 -22.01 -12.71 14.76
C ASP A 138 -21.61 -11.66 13.72
N TYR A 139 -22.59 -11.09 13.01
CA TYR A 139 -22.39 -10.01 12.02
C TYR A 139 -23.04 -8.69 12.44
N PHE A 140 -23.69 -8.64 13.60
CA PHE A 140 -24.33 -7.41 14.09
C PHE A 140 -23.29 -6.35 14.48
N PRO A 141 -23.70 -5.09 14.66
CA PRO A 141 -22.83 -4.06 15.20
C PRO A 141 -22.11 -4.51 16.45
N GLU A 142 -20.84 -4.15 16.56
CA GLU A 142 -19.95 -4.50 17.68
C GLU A 142 -19.61 -6.00 17.78
N SER A 143 -20.07 -6.84 16.85
CA SER A 143 -19.66 -8.25 16.77
C SER A 143 -18.24 -8.40 16.20
N GLU A 144 -17.63 -9.56 16.43
CA GLU A 144 -16.32 -9.88 15.84
C GLU A 144 -16.35 -9.86 14.30
N GLY A 145 -17.43 -10.36 13.68
CA GLY A 145 -17.58 -10.33 12.22
C GLY A 145 -17.69 -8.92 11.65
N GLN A 146 -18.34 -8.00 12.37
CA GLN A 146 -18.43 -6.60 11.97
C GLN A 146 -17.09 -5.88 12.15
N ILE A 147 -16.38 -6.10 13.26
CA ILE A 147 -15.04 -5.55 13.48
C ILE A 147 -14.06 -6.04 12.41
N LEU A 148 -14.14 -7.33 12.03
CA LEU A 148 -13.33 -7.88 10.95
C LEU A 148 -13.60 -7.18 9.62
N LEU A 149 -14.87 -6.94 9.29
CA LEU A 149 -15.25 -6.21 8.08
C LEU A 149 -14.68 -4.79 8.07
N GLU A 150 -14.83 -4.06 9.18
CA GLU A 150 -14.31 -2.70 9.33
C GLU A 150 -12.80 -2.66 9.12
N ASN A 151 -12.06 -3.59 9.72
CA ASN A 151 -10.62 -3.71 9.54
C ASN A 151 -10.24 -3.97 8.08
N ILE A 152 -10.93 -4.88 7.39
CA ILE A 152 -10.68 -5.17 5.96
C ILE A 152 -10.92 -3.92 5.11
N VAL A 153 -11.99 -3.16 5.38
CA VAL A 153 -12.30 -1.93 4.64
C VAL A 153 -11.28 -0.84 4.92
N ASP A 154 -10.87 -0.64 6.17
CA ASP A 154 -9.89 0.36 6.55
C ASP A 154 -8.50 0.06 5.96
N GLU A 155 -8.06 -1.21 5.99
CA GLU A 155 -6.82 -1.68 5.36
C GLU A 155 -6.86 -1.42 3.85
N LEU A 156 -7.93 -1.84 3.17
CA LEU A 156 -8.12 -1.61 1.74
C LEU A 156 -8.07 -0.12 1.35
N MET A 157 -8.69 0.75 2.16
CA MET A 157 -8.66 2.19 1.92
C MET A 157 -7.27 2.78 2.17
N THR A 158 -6.61 2.32 3.24
CA THR A 158 -5.24 2.71 3.56
C THR A 158 -4.28 2.32 2.44
N ASP A 159 -4.36 1.10 1.94
CA ASP A 159 -3.54 0.61 0.83
C ASP A 159 -3.80 1.40 -0.46
N THR A 160 -5.06 1.66 -0.79
CA THR A 160 -5.42 2.47 -1.95
C THR A 160 -4.81 3.88 -1.84
N CYS A 161 -4.88 4.49 -0.66
CA CYS A 161 -4.29 5.80 -0.37
C CYS A 161 -2.77 5.79 -0.48
N VAL A 162 -2.10 4.80 0.12
CA VAL A 162 -0.65 4.62 0.08
C VAL A 162 -0.20 4.43 -1.37
N LEU A 163 -0.79 3.50 -2.10
CA LEU A 163 -0.39 3.19 -3.48
C LEU A 163 -0.51 4.37 -4.46
N LEU A 164 -1.42 5.32 -4.21
CA LEU A 164 -1.61 6.51 -5.05
C LEU A 164 -0.81 7.74 -4.60
N SER A 165 -0.24 7.69 -3.41
CA SER A 165 0.50 8.79 -2.80
C SER A 165 1.91 8.95 -3.38
N ASP A 166 2.42 10.19 -3.39
CA ASP A 166 3.75 10.55 -3.91
C ASP A 166 4.19 11.85 -3.24
N PHE A 167 5.29 11.84 -2.46
CA PHE A 167 5.81 13.02 -1.77
C PHE A 167 6.18 14.17 -2.72
N ASN A 168 6.48 13.88 -3.98
CA ASN A 168 6.74 14.94 -4.97
C ASN A 168 5.46 15.66 -5.43
N LYS A 169 4.28 15.12 -5.09
CA LYS A 169 2.98 15.61 -5.54
C LYS A 169 2.04 15.81 -4.37
N SER A 170 1.46 14.72 -3.87
CA SER A 170 0.40 14.72 -2.88
C SER A 170 0.32 13.38 -2.15
N ILE A 171 -0.07 13.44 -0.88
CA ILE A 171 -0.50 12.30 -0.06
C ILE A 171 -2.02 12.29 -0.01
N TYR A 172 -2.62 11.11 -0.03
CA TYR A 172 -4.07 10.94 0.06
C TYR A 172 -4.46 10.25 1.36
N LYS A 173 -5.59 10.65 1.93
CA LYS A 173 -6.24 9.94 3.04
C LYS A 173 -7.73 9.84 2.77
N ALA A 174 -8.31 8.70 3.11
CA ALA A 174 -9.73 8.40 2.97
C ALA A 174 -10.43 8.54 4.33
N ASP A 175 -11.63 9.09 4.29
CA ASP A 175 -12.62 9.09 5.37
C ASP A 175 -13.68 8.04 5.03
N VAL A 176 -13.81 7.04 5.89
CA VAL A 176 -14.69 5.88 5.71
C VAL A 176 -15.94 5.94 6.58
N MET A 177 -16.10 7.01 7.37
CA MET A 177 -17.21 7.12 8.32
C MET A 177 -18.59 7.19 7.64
N ASN A 178 -18.66 7.52 6.34
CA ASN A 178 -19.90 7.57 5.55
C ASN A 178 -20.22 6.24 4.82
N ILE A 179 -19.61 5.13 5.25
CA ILE A 179 -19.92 3.79 4.79
C ILE A 179 -20.79 3.11 5.84
N ALA A 180 -21.82 2.40 5.40
CA ALA A 180 -22.80 1.77 6.29
C ALA A 180 -22.23 0.70 7.25
N CYS A 181 -21.00 0.21 7.02
CA CYS A 181 -20.32 -0.63 7.99
C CYS A 181 -19.82 0.18 9.20
N PHE A 182 -19.39 1.42 9.03
CA PHE A 182 -18.92 2.26 10.16
C PHE A 182 -20.05 3.06 10.81
N ASP A 183 -21.12 3.37 10.07
CA ASP A 183 -22.28 4.07 10.58
C ASP A 183 -23.57 3.49 9.99
N MET A 184 -24.28 2.68 10.77
CA MET A 184 -25.57 2.11 10.33
C MET A 184 -26.66 3.15 10.06
N SER A 185 -26.55 4.35 10.63
CA SER A 185 -27.55 5.42 10.44
C SER A 185 -27.40 6.10 9.09
N THR A 186 -26.27 5.90 8.41
CA THR A 186 -26.03 6.50 7.10
C THR A 186 -26.84 5.81 6.00
N THR A 187 -27.39 6.62 5.10
CA THR A 187 -27.95 6.14 3.82
C THR A 187 -26.93 6.27 2.69
N GLN A 188 -25.71 6.71 3.01
CA GLN A 188 -24.62 6.87 2.05
C GLN A 188 -23.80 5.59 1.96
N ASN A 189 -22.96 5.53 0.92
CA ASN A 189 -21.95 4.49 0.77
C ASN A 189 -20.75 5.12 0.05
N ASP A 190 -20.25 6.20 0.63
CA ASP A 190 -19.26 7.08 0.02
C ASP A 190 -17.98 7.10 0.85
N ILE A 191 -16.84 6.96 0.18
CA ILE A 191 -15.52 7.22 0.76
C ILE A 191 -15.13 8.66 0.41
N LEU A 192 -14.83 9.49 1.39
CA LEU A 192 -14.39 10.86 1.12
C LEU A 192 -12.86 10.93 1.09
N ILE A 193 -12.29 11.26 -0.06
CA ILE A 193 -10.85 11.35 -0.24
C ILE A 193 -10.39 12.81 -0.06
N ARG A 194 -9.34 13.00 0.72
CA ARG A 194 -8.63 14.27 0.89
C ARG A 194 -7.23 14.19 0.28
N GLU A 195 -6.78 15.31 -0.27
CA GLU A 195 -5.44 15.48 -0.85
C GLU A 195 -4.63 16.43 0.02
N PHE A 196 -3.45 16.00 0.43
CA PHE A 196 -2.51 16.76 1.26
C PHE A 196 -1.24 17.02 0.46
N LYS A 197 -0.84 18.30 0.37
CA LYS A 197 0.41 18.68 -0.29
C LYS A 197 1.55 18.65 0.73
N PRO A 198 2.62 17.88 0.48
CA PRO A 198 3.80 17.87 1.33
C PRO A 198 4.43 19.25 1.45
N GLU A 199 4.97 19.56 2.62
CA GLU A 199 5.67 20.82 2.87
C GLU A 199 7.02 20.82 2.15
N GLN A 200 7.14 21.64 1.09
CA GLN A 200 8.38 21.82 0.35
C GLN A 200 9.11 23.07 0.83
N VAL A 201 10.38 22.90 1.19
CA VAL A 201 11.26 23.98 1.63
C VAL A 201 12.61 23.89 0.95
N ASN A 202 13.26 25.04 0.73
CA ASN A 202 14.63 25.09 0.25
C ASN A 202 15.58 25.17 1.44
N ILE A 203 16.51 24.22 1.55
CA ILE A 203 17.54 24.20 2.60
C ILE A 203 18.89 24.48 1.95
N GLN A 204 19.66 25.40 2.55
CA GLN A 204 21.03 25.67 2.13
C GLN A 204 21.97 24.60 2.70
N ILE A 205 22.70 23.92 1.83
CA ILE A 205 23.65 22.88 2.21
C ILE A 205 24.92 23.10 1.40
N GLU A 206 26.05 23.25 2.09
CA GLU A 206 27.36 23.52 1.45
C GLU A 206 27.30 24.73 0.49
N GLY A 207 26.56 25.78 0.90
CA GLY A 207 26.41 27.01 0.12
C GLY A 207 25.38 26.95 -1.01
N LYS A 208 24.82 25.78 -1.34
CA LYS A 208 23.82 25.62 -2.41
C LYS A 208 22.43 25.37 -1.83
N TYR A 209 21.40 25.95 -2.45
CA TYR A 209 20.01 25.67 -2.08
C TYR A 209 19.54 24.38 -2.73
N HIS A 210 18.90 23.54 -1.92
CA HIS A 210 18.30 22.28 -2.37
C HIS A 210 16.82 22.24 -2.01
N SER A 211 15.99 21.85 -2.97
CA SER A 211 14.58 21.57 -2.72
C SER A 211 14.45 20.30 -1.89
N THR A 212 13.78 20.44 -0.75
CA THR A 212 13.53 19.36 0.21
C THR A 212 12.06 19.30 0.57
N ILE A 213 11.62 18.13 1.01
CA ILE A 213 10.29 17.90 1.56
C ILE A 213 10.48 17.54 3.03
N ARG A 214 9.69 18.16 3.91
CA ARG A 214 9.62 17.75 5.30
C ARG A 214 8.98 16.37 5.40
N LEU A 215 9.66 15.43 6.06
CA LEU A 215 9.22 14.04 6.14
C LEU A 215 8.06 13.91 7.14
N GLY A 216 6.91 13.45 6.67
CA GLY A 216 5.74 13.23 7.49
C GLY A 216 4.66 12.41 6.77
N TRP A 217 3.64 12.02 7.51
CA TRP A 217 2.46 11.33 6.98
C TRP A 217 1.17 11.90 7.59
N ILE A 218 0.02 11.46 7.09
CA ILE A 218 -1.29 11.92 7.56
C ILE A 218 -1.84 10.97 8.62
N SER A 219 -2.21 11.51 9.78
CA SER A 219 -2.82 10.76 10.89
C SER A 219 -4.27 10.36 10.62
N PRO A 220 -4.87 9.50 11.47
CA PRO A 220 -6.31 9.23 11.44
C PRO A 220 -7.16 10.50 11.57
N GLU A 221 -6.69 11.52 12.30
CA GLU A 221 -7.35 12.81 12.52
C GLU A 221 -7.19 13.79 11.34
N PHE A 222 -6.62 13.34 10.22
CA PHE A 222 -6.35 14.16 9.04
C PHE A 222 -5.33 15.29 9.27
N GLU A 223 -4.40 15.09 10.20
CA GLU A 223 -3.32 16.04 10.50
C GLU A 223 -1.95 15.50 10.05
N TRP A 224 -1.00 16.42 9.82
CA TRP A 224 0.37 16.03 9.53
C TRP A 224 1.10 15.57 10.79
N VAL A 225 1.64 14.35 10.74
CA VAL A 225 2.59 13.83 11.72
C VAL A 225 3.96 13.89 11.10
N TRP A 226 4.82 14.76 11.65
CA TRP A 226 6.17 14.98 11.16
C TRP A 226 7.18 14.08 11.88
N SER A 227 8.08 13.44 11.15
CA SER A 227 9.17 12.67 11.74
C SER A 227 10.14 13.59 12.48
N ARG A 228 10.43 13.25 13.74
CA ARG A 228 11.37 13.97 14.59
C ARG A 228 12.29 12.98 15.28
N VAL A 229 13.60 13.16 15.09
CA VAL A 229 14.60 12.21 15.58
C VAL A 229 15.66 12.94 16.38
N LYS A 230 16.03 12.33 17.51
CA LYS A 230 17.15 12.77 18.33
C LYS A 230 18.46 12.59 17.55
N PRO A 231 19.34 13.60 17.46
CA PRO A 231 20.60 13.45 16.73
C PRO A 231 21.46 12.26 17.17
N SER A 232 21.52 11.94 18.47
CA SER A 232 22.31 10.80 18.94
C SER A 232 21.77 9.44 18.50
N ALA A 233 20.45 9.34 18.25
CA ALA A 233 19.84 8.12 17.72
C ALA A 233 20.34 7.78 16.31
N LEU A 234 20.98 8.74 15.62
CA LEU A 234 21.66 8.55 14.33
C LEU A 234 23.19 8.72 14.43
N GLY A 235 23.73 8.73 15.65
CA GLY A 235 25.18 8.82 15.92
C GLY A 235 25.77 10.24 15.84
N PHE A 236 24.94 11.27 15.64
CA PHE A 236 25.45 12.64 15.66
C PHE A 236 25.78 13.08 17.10
N PRO A 237 26.88 13.81 17.32
CA PRO A 237 27.18 14.39 18.62
C PRO A 237 26.03 15.31 19.07
N SER A 238 25.47 15.06 20.25
CA SER A 238 24.48 15.92 20.90
C SER A 238 25.12 16.69 22.05
N GLY A 239 24.64 17.92 22.28
CA GLY A 239 24.99 18.70 23.47
C GLY A 239 24.32 18.14 24.73
N SER A 240 24.39 18.90 25.84
CA SER A 240 23.77 18.52 27.12
C SER A 240 22.24 18.40 27.08
N VAL A 241 21.59 19.06 26.11
CA VAL A 241 20.14 18.96 25.88
C VAL A 241 19.90 18.36 24.51
N GLU A 242 19.20 17.24 24.48
CA GLU A 242 18.91 16.51 23.26
C GLU A 242 17.50 16.80 22.74
N ILE A 243 17.42 17.74 21.80
CA ILE A 243 16.16 18.15 21.17
C ILE A 243 15.94 17.33 19.89
N PRO A 244 14.81 16.61 19.74
CA PRO A 244 14.46 15.93 18.50
C PRO A 244 14.32 16.92 17.35
N LEU A 245 15.10 16.69 16.28
CA LEU A 245 15.13 17.51 15.07
C LEU A 245 14.20 16.94 14.00
N GLU A 246 13.61 17.83 13.22
CA GLU A 246 12.80 17.44 12.06
C GLU A 246 13.67 16.87 10.94
N ILE A 247 13.07 15.94 10.19
CA ILE A 247 13.72 15.29 9.06
C ILE A 247 13.19 15.85 7.75
N TYR A 248 14.11 16.10 6.83
CA TYR A 248 13.86 16.59 5.48
C TYR A 248 14.48 15.64 4.47
N ILE A 249 13.82 15.41 3.35
CA ILE A 249 14.34 14.59 2.25
C ILE A 249 14.50 15.41 0.98
N GLN A 250 15.67 15.33 0.35
CA GLN A 250 15.89 15.99 -0.93
C GLN A 250 15.08 15.33 -2.05
N LEU A 251 14.59 16.14 -3.00
CA LEU A 251 13.95 15.60 -4.21
C LEU A 251 14.89 14.64 -4.97
N HIS A 252 16.20 14.93 -4.96
CA HIS A 252 17.20 14.02 -5.53
C HIS A 252 17.22 12.65 -4.85
N ALA A 253 17.11 12.60 -3.52
CA ALA A 253 17.07 11.36 -2.78
C ALA A 253 15.81 10.54 -3.09
N LEU A 254 14.64 11.18 -3.19
CA LEU A 254 13.40 10.51 -3.60
C LEU A 254 13.49 9.93 -5.01
N ASN A 255 14.06 10.70 -5.94
CA ASN A 255 14.26 10.23 -7.32
C ASN A 255 15.22 9.04 -7.36
N LYS A 256 16.30 9.06 -6.57
CA LYS A 256 17.22 7.93 -6.47
C LYS A 256 16.56 6.72 -5.81
N LEU A 257 15.80 6.90 -4.74
CA LEU A 257 15.04 5.81 -4.13
C LEU A 257 14.11 5.15 -5.16
N LYS A 258 13.35 5.95 -5.90
CA LYS A 258 12.45 5.46 -6.96
C LYS A 258 13.19 4.73 -8.08
N GLU A 259 14.27 5.30 -8.60
CA GLU A 259 15.08 4.71 -9.67
C GLU A 259 15.67 3.34 -9.28
N ARG A 260 15.98 3.17 -8.00
CA ARG A 260 16.76 2.04 -7.48
C ARG A 260 15.87 0.91 -6.93
N ILE A 261 14.74 1.24 -6.32
CA ILE A 261 13.83 0.24 -5.74
C ILE A 261 12.70 -0.12 -6.72
N ASP A 262 12.24 0.84 -7.53
CA ASP A 262 11.27 0.65 -8.62
C ASP A 262 9.89 0.08 -8.21
N ILE A 263 9.45 0.35 -6.98
CA ILE A 263 8.08 0.05 -6.50
C ILE A 263 7.24 1.33 -6.41
N SER A 264 5.97 1.23 -5.99
CA SER A 264 5.09 2.40 -5.85
C SER A 264 5.72 3.49 -4.95
N PRO A 265 5.77 4.76 -5.39
CA PRO A 265 6.31 5.87 -4.60
C PRO A 265 5.73 5.96 -3.20
N GLY A 266 4.40 5.80 -3.05
CA GLY A 266 3.78 5.93 -1.74
C GLY A 266 4.17 4.83 -0.77
N ILE A 267 4.42 3.60 -1.23
CA ILE A 267 5.00 2.52 -0.40
C ILE A 267 6.41 2.92 0.03
N MET A 268 7.26 3.38 -0.89
CA MET A 268 8.62 3.77 -0.53
C MET A 268 8.66 4.91 0.48
N HIS A 269 7.77 5.88 0.29
CA HIS A 269 7.66 7.05 1.15
C HIS A 269 7.07 6.70 2.53
N SER A 270 6.11 5.79 2.61
CA SER A 270 5.57 5.32 3.90
C SER A 270 6.61 4.54 4.69
N ILE A 271 7.40 3.68 4.04
CA ILE A 271 8.55 3.00 4.67
C ILE A 271 9.55 4.02 5.18
N ALA A 272 9.89 5.04 4.39
CA ALA A 272 10.79 6.11 4.83
C ALA A 272 10.25 6.84 6.06
N PHE A 273 8.96 7.19 6.08
CA PHE A 273 8.34 7.83 7.25
C PHE A 273 8.40 6.92 8.50
N LEU A 274 7.97 5.65 8.37
CA LEU A 274 7.91 4.69 9.47
C LEU A 274 9.29 4.39 10.05
N LEU A 275 10.32 4.28 9.20
CA LEU A 275 11.71 4.08 9.63
C LEU A 275 12.18 5.15 10.62
N PHE A 276 11.84 6.41 10.39
CA PHE A 276 12.21 7.53 11.27
C PHE A 276 11.20 7.78 12.39
N PHE A 277 10.19 6.92 12.52
CA PHE A 277 9.23 6.92 13.62
C PHE A 277 9.52 5.80 14.64
N GLN A 278 10.52 4.96 14.37
CA GLN A 278 10.97 3.89 15.27
C GLN A 278 11.83 4.44 16.41
N ASP A 279 11.77 3.77 17.57
CA ASP A 279 12.61 4.08 18.73
C ASP A 279 14.10 3.80 18.45
N GLU A 280 14.36 2.67 17.78
CA GLU A 280 15.69 2.27 17.34
C GLU A 280 15.80 2.34 15.82
N ILE A 281 16.75 3.13 15.33
CA ILE A 281 16.96 3.35 13.90
C ILE A 281 18.30 2.71 13.52
N PRO A 282 18.29 1.57 12.79
CA PRO A 282 19.53 0.91 12.38
C PRO A 282 20.34 1.82 11.46
N HIS A 283 21.58 2.13 11.86
CA HIS A 283 22.43 3.05 11.11
C HIS A 283 23.92 2.79 11.33
N HIS A 284 24.73 3.37 10.44
CA HIS A 284 26.18 3.44 10.59
C HIS A 284 26.65 4.89 10.47
N TYR A 285 27.16 5.46 11.56
CA TYR A 285 27.68 6.82 11.59
C TYR A 285 29.18 6.88 11.29
N ALA A 286 29.56 7.66 10.28
CA ALA A 286 30.96 7.96 9.97
C ALA A 286 31.11 9.26 9.17
N ASN A 287 32.22 9.96 9.36
CA ASN A 287 32.58 11.16 8.59
C ASN A 287 31.49 12.25 8.57
N GLY A 288 30.82 12.46 9.71
CA GLY A 288 29.75 13.47 9.83
C GLY A 288 28.44 13.10 9.12
N LYS A 289 28.27 11.82 8.74
CA LYS A 289 27.07 11.32 8.06
C LYS A 289 26.59 10.05 8.72
N SER A 290 25.27 9.86 8.73
CA SER A 290 24.64 8.62 9.16
C SER A 290 24.09 7.87 7.95
N LEU A 291 24.50 6.62 7.77
CA LEU A 291 23.93 5.70 6.79
C LEU A 291 22.80 4.94 7.46
N VAL A 292 21.57 5.41 7.28
CA VAL A 292 20.38 4.80 7.89
C VAL A 292 19.87 3.68 7.01
N GLU A 293 19.74 2.47 7.55
CA GLU A 293 19.29 1.31 6.77
C GLU A 293 17.86 1.48 6.30
N TYR A 294 17.66 1.35 4.99
CA TYR A 294 16.34 1.30 4.38
C TYR A 294 16.04 -0.16 4.03
N ARG A 295 14.91 -0.66 4.55
CA ARG A 295 14.51 -2.07 4.47
C ARG A 295 13.17 -2.21 3.77
N VAL A 296 13.04 -3.26 2.96
CA VAL A 296 11.78 -3.65 2.29
C VAL A 296 11.56 -5.13 2.60
N SER A 297 10.34 -5.51 2.98
CA SER A 297 10.04 -6.88 3.46
C SER A 297 11.01 -7.37 4.54
N ASN A 298 11.39 -6.48 5.48
CA ASN A 298 12.40 -6.68 6.53
C ASN A 298 13.84 -6.95 6.06
N GLU A 299 14.09 -6.95 4.76
CA GLU A 299 15.43 -7.12 4.19
C GLU A 299 16.05 -5.78 3.85
N LYS A 300 17.33 -5.60 4.18
CA LYS A 300 18.08 -4.39 3.85
C LYS A 300 18.25 -4.27 2.35
N VAL A 301 17.94 -3.11 1.78
CA VAL A 301 18.10 -2.83 0.34
C VAL A 301 19.02 -1.66 0.05
N GLY A 302 19.29 -0.82 1.04
CA GLY A 302 20.19 0.31 0.89
C GLY A 302 20.22 1.21 2.10
N TYR A 303 20.71 2.43 1.90
CA TYR A 303 20.86 3.42 2.95
C TYR A 303 20.35 4.80 2.51
N PHE A 304 19.68 5.48 3.43
CA PHE A 304 19.57 6.93 3.37
C PHE A 304 20.84 7.56 3.94
N VAL A 305 21.44 8.47 3.18
CA VAL A 305 22.57 9.27 3.67
C VAL A 305 22.02 10.50 4.37
N VAL A 306 22.09 10.51 5.69
CA VAL A 306 21.60 11.61 6.53
C VAL A 306 22.77 12.49 6.97
N THR A 307 22.59 13.80 6.86
CA THR A 307 23.49 14.81 7.42
C THR A 307 22.75 15.74 8.36
N MET A 308 23.46 16.28 9.33
CA MET A 308 22.95 17.37 10.17
C MET A 308 23.31 18.71 9.51
N ASN A 309 22.30 19.54 9.28
CA ASN A 309 22.41 20.86 8.68
C ASN A 309 21.70 21.87 9.57
N ASP A 310 22.47 22.66 10.32
CA ASP A 310 21.97 23.50 11.41
C ASP A 310 21.10 22.68 12.38
N ALA A 311 19.86 23.11 12.61
CA ALA A 311 18.88 22.41 13.44
C ALA A 311 17.96 21.47 12.63
N LYS A 312 18.45 20.88 11.53
CA LYS A 312 17.68 19.95 10.68
C LYS A 312 18.48 18.69 10.37
N LEU A 313 17.79 17.56 10.29
CA LEU A 313 18.32 16.33 9.70
C LEU A 313 17.90 16.25 8.24
N VAL A 314 18.84 16.04 7.32
CA VAL A 314 18.57 16.03 5.89
C VAL A 314 19.03 14.72 5.26
N ILE A 315 18.10 13.99 4.65
CA ILE A 315 18.37 12.86 3.76
C ILE A 315 18.83 13.42 2.41
N ARG A 316 20.13 13.28 2.14
CA ARG A 316 20.83 13.86 0.98
C ARG A 316 20.69 13.00 -0.27
N THR A 317 20.72 11.68 -0.10
CA THR A 317 20.60 10.73 -1.21
C THR A 317 20.18 9.35 -0.68
N PHE A 318 19.85 8.46 -1.61
CA PHE A 318 19.66 7.04 -1.36
C PHE A 318 20.77 6.25 -2.07
N LEU A 319 21.42 5.34 -1.35
CA LEU A 319 22.43 4.42 -1.88
C LEU A 319 21.88 2.99 -1.84
N PHE A 320 21.77 2.34 -3.00
CA PHE A 320 21.47 0.91 -3.06
C PHE A 320 22.66 0.11 -2.51
N LEU A 321 22.43 -1.10 -1.96
CA LEU A 321 23.49 -1.84 -1.24
C LEU A 321 24.78 -2.01 -2.05
N THR A 322 24.67 -2.31 -3.34
CA THR A 322 25.84 -2.54 -4.20
C THR A 322 26.58 -1.25 -4.54
N ASN A 323 25.98 -0.07 -4.37
CA ASN A 323 26.54 1.22 -4.79
C ASN A 323 27.79 1.61 -4.00
N ASP A 324 28.61 2.44 -4.62
CA ASP A 324 29.73 3.08 -3.93
C ASP A 324 29.24 3.98 -2.79
N GLY A 325 29.98 3.96 -1.67
CA GLY A 325 29.66 4.71 -0.47
C GLY A 325 28.94 3.90 0.61
N THR A 326 28.46 2.70 0.29
CA THR A 326 27.97 1.73 1.29
C THR A 326 29.13 0.84 1.80
N PRO A 327 29.02 0.25 3.00
CA PRO A 327 29.93 -0.81 3.45
C PRO A 327 30.00 -1.99 2.47
N GLU A 328 28.86 -2.41 1.94
CA GLU A 328 28.71 -3.57 1.06
C GLU A 328 29.33 -3.31 -0.32
N GLY A 329 29.13 -2.12 -0.89
CA GLY A 329 29.73 -1.72 -2.16
C GLY A 329 31.26 -1.63 -2.10
N LYS A 330 31.82 -1.26 -0.94
CA LYS A 330 33.27 -1.34 -0.68
C LYS A 330 33.77 -2.78 -0.65
N ASN A 331 33.01 -3.68 -0.02
CA ASN A 331 33.34 -5.10 0.00
C ASN A 331 33.27 -5.73 -1.39
N LEU A 332 32.26 -5.40 -2.21
CA LEU A 332 32.19 -5.86 -3.61
C LEU A 332 33.42 -5.43 -4.40
N ARG A 333 33.85 -4.18 -4.27
CA ARG A 333 35.08 -3.70 -4.92
C ARG A 333 36.32 -4.46 -4.44
N ARG A 334 36.41 -4.77 -3.14
CA ARG A 334 37.54 -5.51 -2.56
C ARG A 334 37.57 -6.97 -3.02
N LEU A 335 36.41 -7.61 -3.11
CA LEU A 335 36.31 -9.04 -3.43
C LEU A 335 36.43 -9.29 -4.93
N ALA A 336 35.67 -8.55 -5.74
CA ALA A 336 35.49 -8.82 -7.15
C ALA A 336 35.95 -7.66 -8.07
N GLU A 337 36.64 -6.65 -7.53
CA GLU A 337 37.17 -5.50 -8.29
C GLU A 337 36.09 -4.71 -9.06
N ILE A 338 34.81 -4.89 -8.71
CA ILE A 338 33.67 -4.25 -9.37
C ILE A 338 33.65 -2.75 -9.02
N GLU A 339 33.88 -1.91 -10.03
CA GLU A 339 33.82 -0.46 -9.92
C GLU A 339 32.42 0.07 -10.21
N ARG A 340 32.23 1.39 -10.05
CA ARG A 340 30.95 2.04 -10.29
C ARG A 340 30.42 1.81 -11.71
N ALA A 341 31.27 1.96 -12.71
CA ALA A 341 30.88 1.79 -14.11
C ALA A 341 30.37 0.37 -14.38
N ASP A 342 30.99 -0.62 -13.74
CA ASP A 342 30.60 -2.03 -13.86
C ASP A 342 29.23 -2.27 -13.22
N LYS A 343 28.95 -1.68 -12.05
CA LYS A 343 27.64 -1.81 -11.39
C LYS A 343 26.50 -1.25 -12.25
N GLU A 344 26.74 -0.11 -12.89
CA GLU A 344 25.80 0.51 -13.83
C GLU A 344 25.65 -0.34 -15.11
N HIS A 345 26.77 -0.87 -15.65
CA HIS A 345 26.79 -1.72 -16.84
C HIS A 345 26.08 -3.07 -16.64
N LEU A 346 26.40 -3.74 -15.54
CA LEU A 346 25.81 -5.02 -15.11
C LEU A 346 24.39 -4.83 -14.55
N MET A 347 23.95 -3.59 -14.34
CA MET A 347 22.64 -3.23 -13.77
C MET A 347 22.37 -3.92 -12.41
N ILE A 348 23.41 -4.13 -11.61
CA ILE A 348 23.28 -4.64 -10.23
C ILE A 348 23.07 -3.50 -9.23
N ASP A 349 22.84 -2.29 -9.73
CA ASP A 349 22.61 -1.07 -8.98
C ASP A 349 21.12 -0.74 -8.79
N LYS A 350 20.20 -1.64 -9.18
CA LYS A 350 18.74 -1.53 -8.97
C LYS A 350 18.15 -2.86 -8.56
N LEU A 351 17.12 -2.82 -7.71
CA LEU A 351 16.47 -4.02 -7.17
C LEU A 351 15.78 -4.84 -8.27
N SER A 352 15.03 -4.20 -9.15
CA SER A 352 14.26 -4.90 -10.19
C SER A 352 15.16 -5.67 -11.17
N THR A 353 16.29 -5.07 -11.59
CA THR A 353 17.27 -5.77 -12.43
C THR A 353 18.11 -6.78 -11.67
N PHE A 354 18.46 -6.50 -10.41
CA PHE A 354 19.16 -7.47 -9.56
C PHE A 354 18.35 -8.76 -9.38
N ASN A 355 17.05 -8.64 -9.08
CA ASN A 355 16.16 -9.79 -8.94
C ASN A 355 16.00 -10.58 -10.25
N ALA A 356 15.98 -9.89 -11.40
CA ALA A 356 15.83 -10.53 -12.70
C ALA A 356 17.00 -11.48 -13.07
N TYR A 357 18.16 -11.35 -12.42
CA TYR A 357 19.29 -12.26 -12.61
C TYR A 357 19.17 -13.57 -11.83
N HIS A 358 18.23 -13.68 -10.87
CA HIS A 358 18.08 -14.89 -10.03
C HIS A 358 19.40 -15.37 -9.40
N PHE A 359 20.21 -14.43 -8.89
CA PHE A 359 21.53 -14.74 -8.31
C PHE A 359 21.46 -15.72 -7.13
N ASP A 360 20.30 -15.89 -6.50
CA ASP A 360 20.05 -16.90 -5.48
C ASP A 360 20.23 -18.33 -5.99
N ARG A 361 20.04 -18.56 -7.30
CA ARG A 361 20.16 -19.86 -7.96
C ARG A 361 21.55 -20.14 -8.52
N ASN A 362 22.40 -19.12 -8.64
CA ASN A 362 23.80 -19.27 -9.03
C ASN A 362 24.67 -19.29 -7.77
N GLU A 363 25.23 -20.44 -7.44
CA GLU A 363 25.98 -20.68 -6.19
C GLU A 363 27.14 -19.68 -6.00
N LYS A 364 27.93 -19.46 -7.05
CA LYS A 364 29.09 -18.55 -7.06
C LYS A 364 28.68 -17.10 -6.86
N MET A 365 27.67 -16.63 -7.59
CA MET A 365 27.18 -15.25 -7.46
C MET A 365 26.50 -15.03 -6.10
N SER A 366 25.70 -15.98 -5.64
CA SER A 366 25.08 -15.97 -4.31
C SER A 366 26.14 -15.83 -3.22
N LYS A 367 27.22 -16.62 -3.30
CA LYS A 367 28.33 -16.56 -2.35
C LYS A 367 29.04 -15.20 -2.36
N LEU A 368 29.37 -14.66 -3.54
CA LEU A 368 29.97 -13.33 -3.68
C LEU A 368 29.10 -12.25 -3.00
N PHE A 369 27.80 -12.23 -3.28
CA PHE A 369 26.90 -11.22 -2.68
C PHE A 369 26.70 -11.41 -1.18
N ASN A 370 26.66 -12.64 -0.68
CA ASN A 370 26.62 -12.92 0.76
C ASN A 370 27.90 -12.43 1.46
N GLU A 371 29.07 -12.77 0.93
CA GLU A 371 30.37 -12.34 1.50
C GLU A 371 30.58 -10.83 1.42
N ALA A 372 30.01 -10.17 0.41
CA ALA A 372 30.02 -8.72 0.32
C ALA A 372 29.04 -8.02 1.28
N GLY A 373 28.11 -8.76 1.91
CA GLY A 373 27.07 -8.24 2.78
C GLY A 373 25.77 -7.83 2.06
N CYS A 374 25.64 -8.15 0.77
CA CYS A 374 24.45 -7.91 -0.05
C CYS A 374 23.41 -9.06 -0.02
N GLY A 375 23.62 -10.09 0.81
CA GLY A 375 22.80 -11.30 0.83
C GLY A 375 21.30 -11.07 1.08
N SER A 376 20.93 -9.98 1.74
CA SER A 376 19.52 -9.58 1.93
C SER A 376 18.78 -9.34 0.60
N LEU A 377 19.49 -8.90 -0.45
CA LEU A 377 18.89 -8.71 -1.77
C LEU A 377 18.45 -10.02 -2.43
N LEU A 378 19.13 -11.13 -2.15
CA LEU A 378 18.83 -12.44 -2.73
C LEU A 378 17.46 -12.98 -2.29
N LYS A 379 16.92 -12.48 -1.18
CA LYS A 379 15.63 -12.92 -0.62
C LYS A 379 14.43 -12.13 -1.17
N LEU A 380 14.69 -11.13 -2.00
CA LEU A 380 13.69 -10.17 -2.46
C LEU A 380 13.12 -10.48 -3.85
N GLY A 381 13.39 -11.67 -4.42
CA GLY A 381 12.86 -12.07 -5.72
C GLY A 381 11.33 -11.96 -5.84
N HIS A 382 10.60 -12.23 -4.75
CA HIS A 382 9.15 -12.09 -4.68
C HIS A 382 8.64 -10.66 -4.95
N LEU A 383 9.49 -9.64 -4.82
CA LEU A 383 9.11 -8.25 -5.09
C LEU A 383 9.04 -7.91 -6.58
N GLN A 384 9.47 -8.79 -7.49
CA GLN A 384 9.40 -8.56 -8.92
C GLN A 384 7.95 -8.33 -9.40
N GLU A 385 6.96 -8.94 -8.73
CA GLU A 385 5.53 -8.75 -9.01
C GLU A 385 5.02 -7.33 -8.70
N PHE A 386 5.74 -6.57 -7.86
CA PHE A 386 5.39 -5.22 -7.45
C PHE A 386 6.20 -4.13 -8.18
N SER A 387 7.04 -4.53 -9.13
CA SER A 387 7.84 -3.62 -9.95
C SER A 387 6.93 -2.76 -10.83
N LEU A 388 7.25 -1.47 -10.96
CA LEU A 388 6.52 -0.57 -11.86
C LEU A 388 6.78 -0.87 -13.34
N ASN A 389 7.90 -1.53 -13.64
CA ASN A 389 8.31 -1.87 -14.99
C ASN A 389 8.48 -3.39 -15.11
N ASP A 390 8.00 -3.95 -16.22
CA ASP A 390 8.28 -5.34 -16.58
C ASP A 390 9.77 -5.48 -16.91
N VAL A 391 10.50 -6.18 -16.04
CA VAL A 391 11.90 -6.56 -16.27
C VAL A 391 11.93 -8.02 -16.66
N LYS A 392 12.41 -8.30 -17.89
CA LYS A 392 12.62 -9.67 -18.36
C LYS A 392 13.73 -10.34 -17.56
N ASP A 393 13.58 -11.63 -17.33
CA ASP A 393 14.62 -12.46 -16.76
C ASP A 393 15.93 -12.30 -17.54
N LYS A 394 17.01 -12.29 -16.78
CA LYS A 394 18.37 -12.12 -17.28
C LYS A 394 19.22 -13.31 -16.88
N ASP A 395 20.24 -13.56 -17.69
CA ASP A 395 21.17 -14.65 -17.46
C ASP A 395 22.29 -14.23 -16.50
N SER A 396 22.36 -14.88 -15.33
CA SER A 396 23.44 -14.67 -14.36
C SER A 396 24.80 -15.17 -14.85
N GLU A 397 24.84 -16.17 -15.74
CA GLU A 397 26.10 -16.74 -16.23
C GLU A 397 26.91 -15.70 -17.02
N SER A 398 26.23 -14.80 -17.74
CA SER A 398 26.87 -13.67 -18.42
C SER A 398 27.67 -12.76 -17.48
N ILE A 399 27.22 -12.59 -16.24
CA ILE A 399 27.92 -11.80 -15.22
C ILE A 399 29.06 -12.60 -14.63
N GLU A 400 28.86 -13.89 -14.38
CA GLU A 400 29.93 -14.77 -13.92
C GLU A 400 31.10 -14.78 -14.92
N GLN A 401 30.81 -14.89 -16.22
CA GLN A 401 31.81 -14.82 -17.29
C GLN A 401 32.52 -13.46 -17.32
N TYR A 402 31.78 -12.37 -17.15
CA TYR A 402 32.36 -11.03 -17.08
C TYR A 402 33.32 -10.87 -15.88
N LEU A 403 33.01 -11.54 -14.76
CA LEU A 403 33.81 -11.48 -13.53
C LEU A 403 34.81 -12.63 -13.40
N ALA A 404 34.96 -13.52 -14.38
CA ALA A 404 35.77 -14.73 -14.25
C ALA A 404 37.22 -14.46 -13.83
N ASP A 405 37.78 -13.34 -14.28
CA ASP A 405 39.15 -12.91 -13.94
C ASP A 405 39.25 -12.14 -12.61
N ALA A 406 38.15 -11.89 -11.92
CA ALA A 406 38.16 -11.18 -10.65
C ALA A 406 38.85 -12.01 -9.56
N SER A 407 39.47 -11.34 -8.58
CA SER A 407 40.22 -12.00 -7.50
C SER A 407 39.40 -13.03 -6.72
N PHE A 408 38.09 -12.79 -6.56
CA PHE A 408 37.17 -13.70 -5.89
C PHE A 408 37.13 -15.09 -6.57
N PHE A 409 36.85 -15.12 -7.88
CA PHE A 409 36.65 -16.36 -8.63
C PHE A 409 37.95 -17.08 -8.95
N ARG A 410 39.07 -16.35 -9.10
CA ARG A 410 40.41 -16.97 -9.25
C ARG A 410 40.82 -17.77 -8.03
N ASN A 411 40.47 -17.31 -6.83
CA ASN A 411 40.87 -17.98 -5.59
C ASN A 411 40.04 -19.24 -5.32
N GLU A 412 38.80 -19.34 -5.79
CA GLU A 412 38.00 -20.57 -5.65
C GLU A 412 38.54 -21.72 -6.51
N HIS A 413 39.04 -21.43 -7.71
CA HIS A 413 39.67 -22.43 -8.57
C HIS A 413 40.94 -23.06 -7.98
N LEU A 414 41.56 -22.45 -6.96
CA LEU A 414 42.72 -23.01 -6.26
C LEU A 414 42.35 -23.99 -5.13
N PHE A 415 41.08 -24.05 -4.72
CA PHE A 415 40.59 -24.96 -3.67
C PHE A 415 39.75 -26.14 -4.19
N GLU A 416 39.43 -26.16 -5.49
CA GLU A 416 38.76 -27.29 -6.17
C GLU A 416 39.72 -28.21 -6.94
N GLY A 417 41.03 -28.01 -6.79
CA GLY A 417 42.10 -28.79 -7.46
C GLY A 417 42.69 -29.91 -6.62
#